data_AF-A0A3M7BWI7-F1
#
_entry.id   AF-A0A3M7BWI7-F1
#
_cell.length_a   1.000
_cell.length_b   1.000
_cell.length_c   1.000
_cell.angle_alpha   90.00
_cell.angle_beta   90.00
_cell.angle_gamma   90.00
#
_symmetry.space_group_name_H-M   'P 1'
#
loop_
_entity.id
_entity.type
_entity.pdbx_description
1 polymer ?
#
loop_
_entity_poly.entity_id
_entity_poly.type
_entity_poly.pdbx_seq_one_letter_code
_entity_poly.pdbx_strand_id
1 'polypeptide(L)'
;MSSMRNAVQRRNHKERAQPHERSKWGLLEKHKDYSKRAADHNLKKRKLKALQQKASERNEDEFYFGMVNAETKGGIKQGKRGEENSGGSGRRSLPEAVVKLMKTQDVGYLGLVVQRTRRLRERVEREV
;
A
#
# COMPACT_ATOMS: atom_id res chain seq x y z
N MET A 1 -20.02 21.85 -41.96
CA MET A 1 -21.32 22.51 -41.69
C MET A 1 -22.24 21.52 -41.01
N SER A 2 -22.82 21.87 -39.86
CA SER A 2 -23.78 21.01 -39.18
C SER A 2 -25.15 21.12 -39.87
N SER A 3 -25.60 20.04 -40.52
CA SER A 3 -26.95 19.99 -41.13
C SER A 3 -28.05 19.99 -40.05
N MET A 4 -29.27 20.42 -40.38
CA MET A 4 -30.46 20.42 -39.49
C MET A 4 -30.73 19.06 -38.81
N ARG A 5 -30.09 17.98 -39.26
CA ARG A 5 -30.09 16.64 -38.64
C ARG A 5 -29.47 16.58 -37.23
N ASN A 6 -28.66 17.59 -36.87
CA ASN A 6 -28.10 17.78 -35.53
C ASN A 6 -28.85 18.84 -34.71
N ALA A 7 -29.84 19.54 -35.29
CA ALA A 7 -30.62 20.57 -34.60
C ALA A 7 -31.73 19.98 -33.72
N VAL A 8 -32.19 18.76 -34.03
CA VAL A 8 -33.15 18.00 -33.21
C VAL A 8 -32.39 17.06 -32.29
N GLN A 9 -32.61 17.20 -30.97
CA GLN A 9 -31.97 16.34 -29.97
C GLN A 9 -32.43 14.89 -30.15
N ARG A 10 -31.45 13.97 -30.28
CA ARG A 10 -31.74 12.54 -30.35
C ARG A 10 -32.05 11.97 -28.96
N ARG A 11 -32.88 10.92 -28.93
CA ARG A 11 -33.19 10.21 -27.68
C ARG A 11 -31.94 9.55 -27.11
N ASN A 12 -31.70 9.76 -25.81
CA ASN A 12 -30.65 9.06 -25.08
C ASN A 12 -31.08 7.61 -24.79
N HIS A 13 -30.26 6.65 -25.20
CA HIS A 13 -30.45 5.24 -24.86
C HIS A 13 -29.77 4.96 -23.51
N LYS A 14 -30.56 4.49 -22.53
CA LYS A 14 -30.06 4.11 -21.20
C LYS A 14 -29.58 2.66 -21.19
N GLU A 15 -28.54 2.39 -20.42
CA GLU A 15 -28.04 1.02 -20.21
C GLU A 15 -28.93 0.26 -19.21
N ARG A 16 -29.06 -1.05 -19.39
CA ARG A 16 -29.81 -1.92 -18.45
C ARG A 16 -28.93 -2.38 -17.29
N ALA A 17 -29.54 -2.47 -16.11
CA ALA A 17 -28.93 -3.05 -14.91
C ALA A 17 -28.80 -4.59 -14.99
N GLN A 18 -28.09 -5.18 -14.02
CA GLN A 18 -28.05 -6.63 -13.81
C GLN A 18 -29.43 -7.14 -13.35
N PRO A 19 -29.94 -8.29 -13.84
CA PRO A 19 -31.17 -8.89 -13.31
C PRO A 19 -31.07 -9.20 -11.81
N HIS A 20 -32.16 -9.00 -11.08
CA HIS A 20 -32.19 -9.14 -9.62
C HIS A 20 -31.74 -10.53 -9.13
N GLU A 21 -32.16 -11.61 -9.81
CA GLU A 21 -31.74 -12.99 -9.49
C GLU A 21 -30.22 -13.20 -9.56
N ARG A 22 -29.52 -12.40 -10.38
CA ARG A 22 -28.07 -12.46 -10.57
C ARG A 22 -27.32 -11.36 -9.82
N SER A 23 -28.00 -10.61 -8.96
CA SER A 23 -27.38 -9.51 -8.20
C SER A 23 -26.20 -9.97 -7.33
N LYS A 24 -26.18 -11.25 -6.91
CA LYS A 24 -25.07 -11.83 -6.13
C LYS A 24 -23.71 -11.78 -6.84
N TRP A 25 -23.68 -11.65 -8.16
CA TRP A 25 -22.45 -11.62 -8.97
C TRP A 25 -21.89 -10.22 -9.18
N GLY A 26 -22.52 -9.20 -8.60
CA GLY A 26 -22.13 -7.81 -8.77
C GLY A 26 -22.60 -7.20 -10.09
N LEU A 27 -21.88 -6.15 -10.52
CA LEU A 27 -22.23 -5.35 -11.69
C LEU A 27 -22.15 -6.16 -13.00
N LEU A 28 -23.15 -5.98 -13.86
CA LEU A 28 -23.13 -6.54 -15.22
C LEU A 28 -22.18 -5.72 -16.11
N GLU A 29 -20.99 -6.26 -16.34
CA GLU A 29 -19.98 -5.66 -17.22
C GLU A 29 -20.55 -5.36 -18.61
N LYS A 30 -20.32 -4.14 -19.11
CA LYS A 30 -20.68 -3.73 -20.48
C LYS A 30 -19.44 -3.60 -21.33
N HIS A 31 -19.63 -3.36 -22.64
CA HIS A 31 -18.51 -3.25 -23.58
C HIS A 31 -17.48 -2.20 -23.16
N LYS A 32 -17.91 -1.05 -22.60
CA LYS A 32 -17.00 -0.01 -22.10
C LYS A 32 -16.09 -0.50 -20.96
N ASP A 33 -16.62 -1.35 -20.10
CA ASP A 33 -15.91 -1.91 -18.95
C ASP A 33 -14.96 -3.01 -19.41
N TYR A 34 -15.43 -3.88 -20.32
CA TYR A 34 -14.63 -4.89 -21.01
C TYR A 34 -13.41 -4.27 -21.70
N SER A 35 -13.62 -3.19 -22.46
CA SER A 35 -12.54 -2.52 -23.17
C SER A 35 -11.46 -1.99 -22.23
N LYS A 36 -11.86 -1.43 -21.07
CA LYS A 36 -10.90 -1.00 -20.02
C LYS A 36 -10.17 -2.19 -19.40
N ARG A 37 -10.89 -3.25 -19.06
CA ARG A 37 -10.30 -4.47 -18.47
C ARG A 37 -9.32 -5.15 -19.43
N ALA A 38 -9.68 -5.26 -20.71
CA ALA A 38 -8.83 -5.83 -21.74
C ALA A 38 -7.57 -4.99 -21.96
N ALA A 39 -7.70 -3.65 -21.97
CA ALA A 39 -6.56 -2.75 -22.07
C ALA A 39 -5.58 -2.91 -20.89
N ASP A 40 -6.08 -2.94 -19.64
CA ASP A 40 -5.25 -3.16 -18.45
C ASP A 40 -4.56 -4.53 -18.47
N HIS A 41 -5.30 -5.59 -18.81
CA HIS A 41 -4.73 -6.94 -18.94
C HIS A 41 -3.62 -7.00 -19.99
N ASN A 42 -3.84 -6.39 -21.16
CA ASN A 42 -2.84 -6.36 -22.23
C ASN A 42 -1.60 -5.53 -21.84
N LEU A 43 -1.78 -4.44 -21.08
CA LEU A 43 -0.68 -3.66 -20.53
C LEU A 43 0.16 -4.52 -19.56
N LYS A 44 -0.48 -5.23 -18.64
CA LYS A 44 0.20 -6.14 -17.70
C LYS A 44 0.92 -7.27 -18.44
N LYS A 45 0.28 -7.89 -19.43
CA LYS A 45 0.88 -8.94 -20.27
C LYS A 45 2.14 -8.44 -20.99
N ARG A 46 2.09 -7.23 -21.59
CA ARG A 46 3.25 -6.61 -22.22
C ARG A 46 4.39 -6.36 -21.22
N LYS A 47 4.07 -5.84 -20.03
CA LYS A 47 5.06 -5.59 -18.97
C LYS A 47 5.74 -6.89 -18.52
N LEU A 48 4.96 -7.95 -18.28
CA LEU A 48 5.51 -9.26 -17.90
C LEU A 48 6.42 -9.84 -19.00
N LYS A 49 6.02 -9.74 -20.27
CA LYS A 49 6.86 -10.18 -21.39
C LYS A 49 8.20 -9.44 -21.42
N ALA A 50 8.20 -8.13 -21.23
CA ALA A 50 9.43 -7.34 -21.18
C ALA A 50 10.32 -7.70 -19.98
N LEU A 51 9.73 -7.97 -18.81
CA LEU A 51 10.47 -8.43 -17.63
C LEU A 51 11.07 -9.83 -17.85
N GLN A 52 10.35 -10.73 -18.49
CA GLN A 52 10.84 -12.06 -18.83
C GLN A 52 12.03 -12.00 -19.80
N GLN A 53 11.94 -11.15 -20.83
CA GLN A 53 13.06 -10.94 -21.75
C GLN A 53 14.30 -10.40 -21.04
N LYS A 54 14.14 -9.40 -20.17
CA LYS A 54 15.25 -8.87 -19.36
C LYS A 54 15.86 -9.93 -18.44
N ALA A 55 15.04 -10.82 -17.89
CA ALA A 55 15.53 -11.91 -17.05
C ALA A 55 16.30 -12.97 -17.86
N SER A 56 15.89 -13.25 -19.11
CA SER A 56 16.60 -14.20 -19.98
C SER A 56 17.91 -13.64 -20.55
N GLU A 57 17.98 -12.32 -20.75
CA GLU A 57 19.16 -11.62 -21.28
C GLU A 57 20.13 -11.18 -20.17
N ARG A 58 19.93 -11.63 -18.93
CA ARG A 58 20.75 -11.24 -17.77
C ARG A 58 22.18 -11.78 -17.89
N ASN A 59 23.18 -10.92 -17.68
CA ASN A 59 24.56 -11.36 -17.54
C ASN A 59 24.79 -11.94 -16.14
N GLU A 60 25.35 -13.15 -16.04
CA GLU A 60 25.57 -13.83 -14.75
C GLU A 60 26.64 -13.14 -13.90
N ASP A 61 27.62 -12.50 -14.55
CA ASP A 61 28.74 -11.82 -13.92
C ASP A 61 28.51 -10.32 -13.72
N GLU A 62 27.25 -9.84 -13.83
CA GLU A 62 26.94 -8.43 -13.64
C GLU A 62 27.24 -7.96 -12.22
N PHE A 63 27.97 -6.85 -12.09
CA PHE A 63 28.25 -6.21 -10.81
C PHE A 63 27.88 -4.73 -10.84
N TYR A 64 27.03 -4.32 -9.90
CA TYR A 64 26.72 -2.92 -9.63
C TYR A 64 27.09 -2.59 -8.19
N PHE A 65 27.68 -1.42 -7.92
CA PHE A 65 28.06 -1.00 -6.57
C PHE A 65 26.89 -1.02 -5.56
N GLY A 66 25.65 -0.85 -6.04
CA GLY A 66 24.45 -0.98 -5.21
C GLY A 66 24.20 -2.38 -4.65
N MET A 67 24.77 -3.43 -5.26
CA MET A 67 24.68 -4.82 -4.77
C MET A 67 25.40 -5.02 -3.43
N VAL A 68 26.39 -4.17 -3.10
CA VAL A 68 27.13 -4.25 -1.82
C VAL A 68 26.22 -4.01 -0.62
N ASN A 69 25.22 -3.13 -0.76
CA ASN A 69 24.33 -2.72 0.33
C ASN A 69 22.93 -3.34 0.22
N ALA A 70 22.57 -3.86 -0.95
CA ALA A 70 21.29 -4.49 -1.20
C ALA A 70 21.31 -5.97 -0.76
N GLU A 71 20.22 -6.42 -0.15
CA GLU A 71 20.08 -7.80 0.30
C GLU A 71 19.00 -8.51 -0.54
N THR A 72 19.29 -9.76 -0.92
CA THR A 72 18.36 -10.62 -1.67
C THR A 72 18.22 -11.94 -0.93
N LYS A 73 16.99 -12.40 -0.70
CA LYS A 73 16.70 -13.68 -0.07
C LYS A 73 15.83 -14.53 -0.99
N GLY A 74 16.32 -15.69 -1.41
CA GLY A 74 15.62 -16.57 -2.35
C GLY A 74 15.30 -15.89 -3.68
N GLY A 75 16.19 -15.04 -4.19
CA GLY A 75 15.99 -14.29 -5.44
C GLY A 75 15.07 -13.07 -5.34
N ILE A 76 14.51 -12.76 -4.17
CA ILE A 76 13.66 -11.58 -3.95
C ILE A 76 14.43 -10.49 -3.21
N LYS A 77 14.52 -9.30 -3.82
CA LYS A 77 15.12 -8.11 -3.21
C LYS A 77 14.37 -7.74 -1.94
N GLN A 78 15.09 -7.64 -0.84
CA GLN A 78 14.54 -7.17 0.43
C GLN A 78 14.72 -5.65 0.52
N GLY A 79 13.61 -4.92 0.65
CA GLY A 79 13.65 -3.51 0.99
C GLY A 79 13.88 -3.35 2.49
N LYS A 80 14.92 -2.62 2.90
CA LYS A 80 15.07 -2.22 4.29
C LYS A 80 14.00 -1.18 4.62
N ARG A 81 12.93 -1.61 5.28
CA ARG A 81 11.87 -0.71 5.75
C ARG A 81 12.45 0.21 6.84
N GLY A 82 12.46 1.51 6.59
CA GLY A 82 12.72 2.54 7.60
C GLY A 82 14.05 3.30 7.52
N GLU A 83 14.86 3.11 6.47
CA GLU A 83 16.07 3.93 6.30
C GLU A 83 15.78 5.34 5.75
N GLU A 84 14.79 5.49 4.86
CA GLU A 84 14.52 6.77 4.18
C GLU A 84 13.27 7.53 4.68
N ASN A 85 12.28 6.85 5.26
CA ASN A 85 10.94 7.43 5.56
C ASN A 85 10.52 7.34 7.03
N SER A 86 11.45 7.07 7.95
CA SER A 86 11.18 7.14 9.39
C SER A 86 12.36 7.78 10.08
N GLY A 87 12.15 9.00 10.60
CA GLY A 87 13.08 9.63 11.53
C GLY A 87 13.48 8.65 12.62
N GLY A 88 14.71 8.15 12.53
CA GLY A 88 15.41 7.50 13.64
C GLY A 88 15.30 5.99 13.81
N SER A 89 14.44 5.25 13.09
CA SER A 89 14.29 3.79 13.34
C SER A 89 14.22 2.94 12.07
N GLY A 90 15.25 3.05 11.23
CA GLY A 90 15.67 1.88 10.44
C GLY A 90 16.07 0.76 11.41
N ARG A 91 15.87 -0.50 11.04
CA ARG A 91 16.24 -1.72 11.82
C ARG A 91 17.76 -1.86 12.06
N ARG A 92 18.45 -0.78 12.45
CA ARG A 92 19.76 -0.87 13.07
C ARG A 92 19.51 -1.33 14.50
N SER A 93 20.20 -2.39 14.90
CA SER A 93 20.24 -2.75 16.32
C SER A 93 20.72 -1.51 17.07
N LEU A 94 19.85 -0.98 17.94
CA LEU A 94 20.24 0.14 18.79
C LEU A 94 21.38 -0.34 19.71
N PRO A 95 22.38 0.50 19.98
CA PRO A 95 23.41 0.14 20.94
C PRO A 95 22.76 -0.01 22.33
N GLU A 96 23.28 -0.95 23.12
CA GLU A 96 22.72 -1.31 24.42
C GLU A 96 22.54 -0.11 25.35
N ALA A 97 23.47 0.86 25.31
CA ALA A 97 23.38 2.09 26.09
C ALA A 97 22.13 2.93 25.76
N VAL A 98 21.77 3.03 24.48
CA VAL A 98 20.57 3.76 24.04
C VAL A 98 19.32 2.99 24.43
N VAL A 99 19.31 1.66 24.29
CA VAL A 99 18.20 0.82 24.73
C VAL A 99 17.95 0.97 26.24
N LYS A 100 19.01 0.96 27.05
CA LYS A 100 18.93 1.19 28.50
C LYS A 100 18.37 2.58 28.82
N LEU A 101 18.85 3.62 28.15
CA LEU A 101 18.35 4.98 28.33
C LEU A 101 16.85 5.08 28.03
N MET A 102 16.41 4.53 26.89
CA MET A 102 15.00 4.53 26.49
C MET A 102 14.14 3.79 27.52
N LYS A 103 14.58 2.61 27.98
CA LYS A 103 13.87 1.86 29.03
C LYS A 103 13.76 2.64 30.34
N THR A 104 14.82 3.35 30.74
CA THR A 104 14.78 4.19 31.95
C THR A 104 13.78 5.35 31.81
N GLN A 105 13.75 5.99 30.64
CA GLN A 105 12.77 7.05 30.33
C GLN A 105 11.33 6.51 30.38
N ASP A 106 11.10 5.34 29.78
CA ASP A 106 9.78 4.68 29.76
C ASP A 106 9.32 4.32 31.18
N VAL A 107 10.20 3.75 32.01
CA VAL A 107 9.89 3.43 33.41
C VAL A 107 9.53 4.69 34.19
N GLY A 108 10.28 5.78 34.02
CA GLY A 108 9.98 7.07 34.66
C GLY A 108 8.62 7.63 34.23
N TYR A 109 8.33 7.58 32.92
CA TYR A 109 7.05 8.03 32.38
C TYR A 109 5.87 7.19 32.89
N LEU A 110 5.99 5.87 32.84
CA LEU A 110 4.95 4.96 33.35
C LEU A 110 4.72 5.17 34.85
N GLY A 111 5.77 5.38 35.63
CA GLY A 111 5.67 5.73 37.05
C GLY A 111 4.83 7.00 37.27
N LEU A 112 5.12 8.07 36.51
CA LEU A 112 4.36 9.32 36.56
C LEU A 112 2.90 9.13 36.16
N VAL A 113 2.64 8.37 35.09
CA VAL A 113 1.28 8.06 34.64
C VAL A 113 0.52 7.27 35.71
N VAL A 114 1.14 6.26 36.33
CA VAL A 114 0.52 5.45 37.41
C VAL A 114 0.21 6.30 38.64
N GLN A 115 1.10 7.20 39.05
CA GLN A 115 0.82 8.10 40.16
C GLN A 115 -0.35 9.04 39.85
N ARG A 116 -0.40 9.59 38.64
CA ARG A 116 -1.51 10.45 38.20
C ARG A 116 -2.82 9.69 38.18
N THR A 117 -2.86 8.48 37.64
CA THR A 117 -4.09 7.67 37.58
C THR A 117 -4.56 7.26 38.97
N ARG A 118 -3.67 6.91 39.90
CA ARG A 118 -4.02 6.65 41.30
C ARG A 118 -4.71 7.84 41.96
N ARG A 119 -4.14 9.06 41.83
CA ARG A 119 -4.75 10.29 42.39
C ARG A 119 -6.11 10.61 41.78
N LEU A 120 -6.25 10.42 40.48
CA LEU A 120 -7.54 10.62 39.79
C LEU A 120 -8.58 9.60 40.28
N ARG A 121 -8.18 8.34 40.45
CA ARG A 121 -9.05 7.29 41.00
C ARG A 121 -9.51 7.63 42.42
N GLU A 122 -8.59 8.00 43.31
CA GLU A 122 -8.94 8.39 44.70
C GLU A 122 -9.91 9.58 44.74
N ARG A 123 -9.78 10.55 43.82
CA ARG A 123 -10.71 11.68 43.73
C ARG A 123 -12.11 11.21 43.37
N VAL A 124 -12.23 10.35 42.34
CA VAL A 124 -13.51 9.79 41.91
C VAL A 124 -14.14 8.95 43.04
N GLU A 125 -13.35 8.14 43.74
CA GLU A 125 -13.83 7.32 44.88
C GLU A 125 -14.33 8.16 46.07
N ARG A 126 -13.92 9.44 46.19
CA ARG A 126 -14.43 10.38 47.22
C ARG A 126 -15.67 11.15 46.77
N GLU A 127 -15.89 11.28 45.47
CA GLU A 127 -17.04 12.00 44.89
C GLU A 127 -18.28 11.10 44.73
N VAL A 128 -18.10 9.77 44.80
CA VAL A 128 -19.17 8.74 44.87
C VAL A 128 -19.49 8.44 46.33
#